data_AF-A0A950BY16-F1
#
_entry.id   AF-A0A950BY16-F1
#
_cell.length_a   1.000
_cell.length_b   1.000
_cell.length_c   1.000
_cell.angle_alpha   90.00
_cell.angle_beta   90.00
_cell.angle_gamma   90.00
#
_symmetry.space_group_name_H-M   'P 1'
#
loop_
_entity.id
_entity.type
_entity.pdbx_description
1 polymer ?
#
loop_
_entity_poly.entity_id
_entity_poly.type
_entity_poly.pdbx_seq_one_letter_code
_entity_poly.pdbx_strand_id
1 'polypeptide(L)'
;GGATMSRSAAWRSMATVLGHWQLRGFGLWAVEERASGVLVGRVGCWQPEGWPGMELAWTLRRAFWGQGYATESAQAALTVAFSQLQQSHVISMIHAENRPSIRVAQRLRMRIEGWTTLLDHPVVVYGIGRPVTRSPGN
;
A
#
# COMPACT_ATOMS: atom_id res chain seq x y z
N GLY A 1 1.87 4.19 -16.28
CA GLY A 1 0.45 4.13 -15.86
C GLY A 1 -0.10 2.77 -16.23
N GLY A 2 -0.92 2.13 -15.39
CA GLY A 2 -1.41 0.77 -15.65
C GLY A 2 -2.48 0.72 -16.74
N ALA A 3 -2.46 -0.32 -17.57
CA ALA A 3 -3.52 -0.60 -18.53
C ALA A 3 -4.77 -1.14 -17.82
N THR A 4 -5.95 -0.86 -18.38
CA THR A 4 -7.21 -1.43 -17.87
C THR A 4 -7.19 -2.94 -18.04
N MET A 5 -7.46 -3.67 -16.97
CA MET A 5 -7.50 -5.13 -16.99
C MET A 5 -8.75 -5.63 -17.72
N SER A 6 -8.63 -6.74 -18.44
CA SER A 6 -9.81 -7.48 -18.91
C SER A 6 -10.62 -8.01 -17.72
N ARG A 7 -11.90 -8.34 -17.92
CA ARG A 7 -12.75 -8.89 -16.86
C ARG A 7 -12.15 -10.16 -16.23
N SER A 8 -11.58 -11.05 -17.04
CA SER A 8 -10.96 -12.29 -16.56
C SER A 8 -9.67 -12.01 -15.77
N ALA A 9 -8.87 -11.03 -16.19
CA ALA A 9 -7.68 -10.61 -15.45
C ALA A 9 -8.07 -9.94 -14.12
N ALA A 10 -9.08 -9.07 -14.11
CA ALA A 10 -9.60 -8.45 -12.90
C ALA A 10 -10.14 -9.49 -11.90
N TRP A 11 -10.86 -10.51 -12.39
CA TRP A 11 -11.33 -11.61 -11.54
C TRP A 11 -10.16 -12.35 -10.87
N ARG A 12 -9.13 -12.71 -11.64
CA ARG A 12 -7.93 -13.35 -11.08
C ARG A 12 -7.22 -12.45 -10.07
N SER A 13 -7.10 -11.14 -10.33
CA SER A 13 -6.53 -10.21 -9.36
C SER A 13 -7.34 -10.17 -8.06
N MET A 14 -8.67 -10.18 -8.14
CA MET A 14 -9.52 -10.24 -6.95
C MET A 14 -9.32 -11.55 -6.19
N ALA A 15 -9.30 -12.69 -6.88
CA ALA A 15 -9.02 -13.99 -6.27
C ALA A 15 -7.64 -14.02 -5.59
N THR A 16 -6.62 -13.42 -6.19
CA THR A 16 -5.28 -13.28 -5.59
C THR A 16 -5.30 -12.44 -4.31
N VAL A 17 -6.05 -11.33 -4.29
CA VAL A 17 -6.19 -10.51 -3.07
C VAL A 17 -6.93 -11.28 -1.97
N LEU A 18 -8.02 -11.97 -2.31
CA LEU A 18 -8.76 -12.80 -1.34
C LEU A 18 -7.92 -13.97 -0.81
N GLY A 19 -7.17 -14.63 -1.68
CA GLY A 19 -6.24 -15.70 -1.30
C GLY A 19 -5.14 -15.20 -0.37
N HIS A 20 -4.58 -14.01 -0.64
CA HIS A 20 -3.59 -13.40 0.24
C HIS A 20 -4.16 -13.16 1.65
N TRP A 21 -5.37 -12.62 1.75
CA TRP A 21 -6.07 -12.47 3.03
C TRP A 21 -6.17 -13.81 3.78
N GLN A 22 -6.60 -14.87 3.10
CA GLN A 22 -6.74 -16.19 3.70
C GLN A 22 -5.41 -16.80 4.14
N LEU A 23 -4.34 -16.56 3.39
CA LEU A 23 -3.02 -17.16 3.63
C LEU A 23 -2.19 -16.40 4.67
N ARG A 24 -2.37 -15.08 4.79
CA ARG A 24 -1.52 -14.22 5.63
C ARG A 24 -2.27 -13.61 6.82
N GLY A 25 -3.60 -13.59 6.81
CA GLY A 25 -4.42 -12.91 7.82
C GLY A 25 -4.45 -11.39 7.68
N PHE A 26 -3.83 -10.83 6.63
CA PHE A 26 -3.87 -9.42 6.27
C PHE A 26 -3.88 -9.25 4.75
N GLY A 27 -4.18 -8.05 4.25
CA GLY A 27 -4.22 -7.81 2.81
C GLY A 27 -4.66 -6.40 2.44
N LEU A 28 -5.09 -6.25 1.19
CA LEU A 28 -5.65 -5.00 0.66
C LEU A 28 -7.13 -4.93 1.02
N TRP A 29 -7.52 -3.91 1.77
CA TRP A 29 -8.92 -3.57 2.01
C TRP A 29 -9.53 -2.86 0.80
N ALA A 30 -10.83 -3.04 0.60
CA ALA A 30 -11.61 -2.13 -0.24
C ALA A 30 -11.72 -0.76 0.45
N VAL A 31 -11.60 0.31 -0.32
CA VAL A 31 -11.82 1.68 0.16
C VAL A 31 -13.11 2.20 -0.45
N GLU A 32 -14.05 2.56 0.41
CA GLU A 32 -15.34 3.13 0.04
C GLU A 32 -15.45 4.58 0.50
N GLU A 33 -15.96 5.45 -0.36
CA GLU A 33 -16.25 6.82 0.01
C GLU A 33 -17.51 6.84 0.89
N ARG A 34 -17.37 7.29 2.14
CA ARG A 34 -18.44 7.24 3.13
C ARG A 34 -19.73 7.95 2.70
N ALA A 35 -19.61 9.05 1.96
CA ALA A 35 -20.76 9.86 1.56
C ALA A 35 -21.63 9.18 0.50
N SER A 36 -21.02 8.42 -0.42
CA SER A 36 -21.70 7.84 -1.58
C SER A 36 -21.79 6.31 -1.55
N GLY A 37 -21.02 5.65 -0.69
CA GLY A 37 -20.82 4.20 -0.70
C GLY A 37 -20.06 3.69 -1.92
N VAL A 38 -19.50 4.58 -2.74
CA VAL A 38 -18.82 4.17 -3.98
C VAL A 38 -17.44 3.59 -3.65
N LEU A 39 -17.14 2.44 -4.26
CA LEU A 39 -15.80 1.86 -4.24
C LEU A 39 -14.79 2.81 -4.92
N VAL A 40 -13.89 3.35 -4.12
CA VAL A 40 -12.80 4.25 -4.51
C VAL A 40 -11.59 3.45 -5.02
N GLY A 41 -11.29 2.31 -4.40
CA GLY A 41 -10.12 1.51 -4.72
C GLY A 41 -9.78 0.49 -3.66
N ARG A 42 -8.49 0.21 -3.50
CA ARG A 42 -7.96 -0.69 -2.48
C ARG A 42 -6.67 -0.18 -1.87
N VAL A 43 -6.47 -0.41 -0.58
CA VAL A 43 -5.27 -0.02 0.18
C VAL A 43 -5.00 -1.05 1.27
N GLY A 44 -3.74 -1.35 1.57
CA GLY A 44 -3.39 -2.21 2.70
C GLY A 44 -1.99 -2.79 2.65
N CYS A 45 -1.75 -3.77 3.50
CA CYS A 45 -0.49 -4.51 3.57
C CYS A 45 -0.49 -5.66 2.55
N TRP A 46 0.61 -5.83 1.84
CA TRP A 46 0.78 -6.79 0.75
C TRP A 46 2.13 -7.49 0.89
N GLN A 47 2.13 -8.82 0.91
CA GLN A 47 3.35 -9.62 1.02
C GLN A 47 3.17 -11.03 0.42
N PRO A 48 3.09 -11.14 -0.92
CA PRO A 48 3.21 -12.42 -1.61
C PRO A 48 4.47 -13.18 -1.22
N GLU A 49 4.49 -14.47 -1.51
CA GLU A 49 5.71 -15.27 -1.38
C GLU A 49 6.85 -14.65 -2.21
N GLY A 50 8.04 -14.54 -1.63
CA GLY A 50 9.21 -13.94 -2.31
C GLY A 50 9.24 -12.41 -2.35
N TRP A 51 8.28 -11.70 -1.74
CA TRP A 51 8.36 -10.24 -1.62
C TRP A 51 9.47 -9.81 -0.65
N PRO A 52 10.18 -8.69 -0.90
CA PRO A 52 11.32 -8.25 -0.09
C PRO A 52 10.94 -7.79 1.33
N GLY A 53 9.65 -7.58 1.59
CA GLY A 53 9.13 -7.17 2.89
C GLY A 53 7.63 -6.91 2.81
N MET A 54 7.02 -6.52 3.93
CA MET A 54 5.64 -6.09 3.95
C MET A 54 5.50 -4.76 3.20
N GLU A 55 4.76 -4.80 2.10
CA GLU A 55 4.48 -3.64 1.27
C GLU A 55 3.19 -2.95 1.69
N LEU A 56 3.24 -1.65 1.95
CA LEU A 56 2.06 -0.80 1.97
C LEU A 56 1.72 -0.40 0.53
N ALA A 57 0.60 -0.90 0.03
CA ALA A 57 0.18 -0.71 -1.35
C ALA A 57 -1.17 0.01 -1.44
N TRP A 58 -1.34 0.82 -2.48
CA TRP A 58 -2.58 1.52 -2.80
C TRP A 58 -2.87 1.54 -4.29
N THR A 59 -4.14 1.41 -4.66
CA THR A 59 -4.61 1.58 -6.03
C THR A 59 -6.01 2.17 -6.00
N LEU A 60 -6.16 3.39 -6.53
CA LEU A 60 -7.41 4.12 -6.54
C LEU A 60 -7.88 4.36 -7.97
N ARG A 61 -9.20 4.36 -8.17
CA ARG A 61 -9.81 4.80 -9.43
C ARG A 61 -9.45 6.27 -9.67
N ARG A 62 -9.16 6.61 -10.93
CA ARG A 62 -8.66 7.94 -11.33
C ARG A 62 -9.56 9.09 -10.92
N ALA A 63 -10.88 8.88 -10.89
CA ALA A 63 -11.87 9.89 -10.48
C ALA A 63 -11.68 10.39 -9.04
N PHE A 64 -11.02 9.60 -8.18
CA PHE A 64 -10.81 9.91 -6.77
C PHE A 64 -9.38 10.37 -6.45
N TRP A 65 -8.56 10.61 -7.47
CA TRP A 65 -7.20 11.10 -7.27
C TRP A 65 -7.20 12.58 -6.84
N GLY A 66 -6.20 12.98 -6.06
CA GLY A 66 -6.04 14.37 -5.62
C GLY A 66 -6.93 14.78 -4.44
N GLN A 67 -7.79 13.88 -3.95
CA GLN A 67 -8.75 14.15 -2.87
C GLN A 67 -8.30 13.67 -1.48
N GLY A 68 -7.07 13.18 -1.35
CA GLY A 68 -6.51 12.72 -0.06
C GLY A 68 -6.78 11.26 0.30
N TYR A 69 -7.75 10.59 -0.34
CA TYR A 69 -8.15 9.21 -0.03
C TYR A 69 -6.98 8.21 0.06
N ALA A 70 -6.02 8.26 -0.88
CA ALA A 70 -4.87 7.37 -0.85
C ALA A 70 -4.02 7.56 0.41
N THR A 71 -3.75 8.81 0.79
CA THR A 71 -2.93 9.13 1.96
C THR A 71 -3.66 8.77 3.25
N GLU A 72 -4.93 9.12 3.38
CA GLU A 72 -5.74 8.79 4.55
C GLU A 72 -5.84 7.28 4.77
N SER A 73 -6.21 6.54 3.72
CA SER A 73 -6.34 5.08 3.79
C SER A 73 -5.00 4.40 4.05
N ALA A 74 -3.92 4.88 3.44
CA ALA A 74 -2.57 4.31 3.64
C ALA A 74 -2.05 4.59 5.05
N GLN A 75 -2.36 5.76 5.64
CA GLN A 75 -2.03 6.06 7.03
C GLN A 75 -2.74 5.11 7.99
N ALA A 76 -4.02 4.81 7.74
CA ALA A 76 -4.78 3.84 8.55
C ALA A 76 -4.18 2.43 8.43
N ALA A 77 -3.86 1.98 7.21
CA ALA A 77 -3.21 0.70 6.99
C ALA A 77 -1.83 0.61 7.64
N LEU A 78 -1.04 1.69 7.62
CA LEU A 78 0.25 1.75 8.29
C LEU A 78 0.11 1.64 9.82
N THR A 79 -0.91 2.28 10.40
CA THR A 79 -1.25 2.11 11.82
C THR A 79 -1.55 0.64 12.15
N VAL A 80 -2.33 -0.05 11.32
CA VAL A 80 -2.61 -1.49 11.50
C VAL A 80 -1.32 -2.31 11.40
N ALA A 81 -0.46 -2.03 10.41
CA ALA A 81 0.82 -2.73 10.24
C ALA A 81 1.70 -2.68 11.50
N PHE A 82 1.79 -1.50 12.12
CA PHE A 82 2.63 -1.32 13.31
C PHE A 82 1.98 -1.76 14.62
N SER A 83 0.67 -1.54 14.78
CA SER A 83 -0.03 -1.78 16.06
C SER A 83 -0.62 -3.18 16.18
N GLN A 84 -1.13 -3.76 15.08
CA GLN A 84 -1.79 -5.06 15.10
C GLN A 84 -0.89 -6.14 14.52
N LEU A 85 -0.23 -5.87 13.38
CA LEU A 85 0.67 -6.82 12.73
C LEU A 85 2.11 -6.77 13.31
N GLN A 86 2.34 -5.88 14.28
CA GLN A 86 3.59 -5.74 15.03
C GLN A 86 4.84 -5.60 14.14
N GLN A 87 4.69 -5.06 12.94
CA GLN A 87 5.83 -4.85 12.06
C GLN A 87 6.75 -3.78 12.63
N SER A 88 8.05 -4.02 12.54
CA SER A 88 9.07 -3.02 12.88
C SER A 88 9.34 -2.07 11.71
N HIS A 89 9.00 -2.47 10.49
CA HIS A 89 9.32 -1.75 9.26
C HIS A 89 8.34 -2.13 8.14
N VAL A 90 8.00 -1.15 7.28
CA VAL A 90 7.09 -1.31 6.15
C VAL A 90 7.67 -0.58 4.94
N ILE A 91 7.54 -1.18 3.75
CA ILE A 91 8.04 -0.62 2.48
C ILE A 91 6.92 -0.27 1.50
N SER A 92 7.22 0.50 0.46
CA SER A 92 6.41 0.68 -0.74
C SER A 92 7.34 0.68 -1.94
N MET A 93 7.07 -0.16 -2.93
CA MET A 93 7.86 -0.23 -4.16
C MET A 93 7.17 0.59 -5.25
N ILE A 94 7.84 1.66 -5.68
CA ILE A 94 7.21 2.68 -6.55
C ILE A 94 8.09 2.92 -7.77
N HIS A 95 7.54 2.80 -8.97
CA HIS A 95 8.23 3.22 -10.19
C HIS A 95 8.69 4.68 -10.08
N ALA A 96 9.92 4.98 -10.52
CA ALA A 96 10.53 6.30 -10.38
C ALA A 96 9.72 7.45 -11.02
N GLU A 97 8.93 7.13 -12.06
CA GLU A 97 8.08 8.09 -12.77
C GLU A 97 6.69 8.26 -12.14
N ASN A 98 6.30 7.43 -11.18
CA ASN A 98 4.97 7.46 -10.57
C ASN A 98 4.85 8.57 -9.51
N ARG A 99 4.86 9.83 -9.99
CA ARG A 99 4.75 11.03 -9.16
C ARG A 99 3.57 11.01 -8.18
N PRO A 100 2.36 10.54 -8.55
CA PRO A 100 1.25 10.40 -7.59
C PRO A 100 1.60 9.52 -6.39
N SER A 101 2.13 8.32 -6.60
CA SER A 101 2.51 7.42 -5.49
C SER A 101 3.68 7.97 -4.69
N ILE A 102 4.68 8.57 -5.34
CA ILE A 102 5.80 9.23 -4.64
C ILE A 102 5.28 10.29 -3.66
N ARG A 103 4.32 11.12 -4.08
CA ARG A 103 3.70 12.13 -3.21
C ARG A 103 2.91 11.54 -2.05
N VAL A 104 2.37 10.32 -2.17
CA VAL A 104 1.72 9.62 -1.05
C VAL A 104 2.77 9.13 -0.08
N ALA A 105 3.81 8.44 -0.55
CA ALA A 105 4.92 7.96 0.28
C ALA A 105 5.60 9.11 1.07
N GLN A 106 5.83 10.26 0.41
CA GLN A 106 6.36 11.46 1.06
C GLN A 106 5.44 12.00 2.17
N ARG A 107 4.11 12.05 1.94
CA ARG A 107 3.15 12.49 2.97
C ARG A 107 3.12 11.53 4.17
N LEU A 108 3.33 10.24 3.93
CA LEU A 108 3.47 9.21 4.97
C LEU A 108 4.86 9.23 5.64
N ARG A 109 5.76 10.15 5.24
CA ARG A 109 7.13 10.29 5.75
C ARG A 109 8.02 9.08 5.49
N MET A 110 7.69 8.28 4.48
CA MET A 110 8.57 7.20 4.01
C MET A 110 9.80 7.79 3.32
N ARG A 111 10.94 7.13 3.47
CA ARG A 111 12.24 7.57 2.94
C ARG A 111 12.71 6.60 1.88
N ILE A 112 13.52 7.07 0.93
CA ILE A 112 14.16 6.18 -0.04
C ILE A 112 15.17 5.31 0.70
N GLU A 113 15.09 4.00 0.52
CA GLU A 113 15.99 3.02 1.13
C GLU A 113 16.80 2.24 0.10
N GLY A 114 16.41 2.31 -1.18
CA GLY A 114 17.17 1.70 -2.26
C GLY A 114 16.37 1.54 -3.55
N TRP A 115 16.90 0.70 -4.43
CA TRP A 115 16.29 0.34 -5.70
C TRP A 115 16.27 -1.19 -5.84
N THR A 116 15.24 -1.71 -6.50
CA THR A 116 15.13 -3.14 -6.82
C THR A 116 14.38 -3.33 -8.13
N THR A 117 14.27 -4.58 -8.58
CA THR A 117 13.47 -4.97 -9.73
C THR A 117 12.25 -5.74 -9.24
N LEU A 118 11.06 -5.25 -9.59
CA LEU A 118 9.79 -5.90 -9.31
C LEU A 118 9.13 -6.28 -10.63
N LEU A 119 8.91 -7.58 -10.85
CA LEU A 119 8.32 -8.12 -12.08
C LEU A 119 8.98 -7.55 -13.34
N ASP A 120 10.31 -7.65 -13.41
CA ASP A 120 11.15 -7.14 -14.51
C ASP A 120 11.14 -5.62 -14.70
N HIS A 121 10.62 -4.86 -13.73
CA HIS A 121 10.62 -3.41 -13.77
C HIS A 121 11.41 -2.78 -12.63
N PRO A 122 12.27 -1.78 -12.91
CA PRO A 122 12.97 -1.05 -11.86
C PRO A 122 11.99 -0.22 -11.03
N VAL A 123 12.15 -0.30 -9.71
CA VAL A 123 11.35 0.42 -8.72
C VAL A 123 12.23 1.02 -7.64
N VAL A 124 11.78 2.11 -7.06
CA VAL A 124 12.36 2.72 -5.87
C VAL A 124 11.67 2.17 -4.63
N VAL A 125 12.47 1.71 -3.67
CA VAL A 125 11.99 1.23 -2.37
C VAL A 125 11.91 2.43 -1.43
N TYR A 126 10.70 2.75 -0.99
CA TYR A 126 10.46 3.69 0.10
C TYR A 126 10.17 2.90 1.36
N GLY A 127 10.76 3.23 2.50
CA GLY A 127 10.51 2.55 3.76
C GLY A 127 10.28 3.48 4.94
N ILE A 128 9.66 2.92 5.97
CA ILE A 128 9.38 3.59 7.25
C ILE A 128 9.44 2.57 8.39
N GLY A 129 10.20 2.91 9.43
CA GLY A 129 10.24 2.15 10.67
C GLY A 129 9.09 2.50 11.60
N ARG A 130 8.74 1.56 12.49
CA ARG A 130 7.77 1.80 13.57
C ARG A 130 8.22 3.01 14.40
N PRO A 131 7.35 4.01 14.64
CA PRO A 131 7.70 5.14 15.49
C PRO A 131 8.13 4.66 16.87
N VAL A 132 9.31 5.08 17.33
CA VAL A 132 9.73 4.87 18.72
C VAL A 132 8.90 5.80 19.58
N THR A 133 7.93 5.27 20.33
CA THR A 133 7.28 6.02 21.41
C THR A 133 8.33 6.25 22.50
N ARG A 134 8.85 7.47 22.59
CA ARG A 134 9.62 7.88 23.78
C ARG A 134 8.62 7.95 24.94
N SER A 135 8.79 7.11 25.95
CA SER A 135 8.09 7.31 27.23
C SER A 135 8.40 8.72 27.73
N PRO A 136 7.43 9.48 28.28
CA PRO A 136 7.76 10.68 29.03
C PRO A 136 8.70 10.24 30.16
N GLY A 137 9.87 10.87 30.24
CA GLY A 137 10.93 10.49 31.19
C GLY A 137 10.43 10.49 32.63
N ASN A 138 10.95 9.52 33.39
CA ASN A 138 10.95 9.50 34.85
C ASN A 138 11.92 10.57 35.39
#